data_AF-A0A521R410-F1
#
_entry.id   AF-A0A521R410-F1
#
_cell.length_a   1.000
_cell.length_b   1.000
_cell.length_c   1.000
_cell.angle_alpha   90.00
_cell.angle_beta   90.00
_cell.angle_gamma   90.00
#
_symmetry.space_group_name_H-M   'P 1'
#
loop_
_entity.id
_entity.type
_entity.pdbx_description
1 polymer ?
#
loop_
_entity_poly.entity_id
_entity_poly.type
_entity_poly.pdbx_seq_one_letter_code
_entity_poly.pdbx_strand_id
1 'polypeptide(L)'
;MDTIIIHHPARTMDELADALVTLTEHVVNKSPDREVNGFLGGRFGYGANWSSAAFDMRPYNWDECDCGQAQARDARAPHYVKKGLRTRARIRRYMREWEALERDLPCKPTCCRVLPNFRHHASGLEVRWYKYIGRGMETTGCDTPDVAAILAECIADVAAPPFKPWTPPPITEEMMDRWLKECDELLAASEDLAEADDGGPWADDDIPF
;
A
#
# COMPACT_ATOMS: atom_id res chain seq x y z
N MET A 1 -8.92 -10.33 -7.36
CA MET A 1 -7.85 -9.77 -8.21
C MET A 1 -6.56 -10.42 -7.75
N ASP A 2 -5.82 -11.02 -8.66
CA ASP A 2 -4.55 -11.67 -8.34
C ASP A 2 -3.48 -10.61 -8.12
N THR A 3 -2.77 -10.68 -6.99
CA THR A 3 -1.71 -9.73 -6.66
C THR A 3 -0.44 -10.11 -7.39
N ILE A 4 0.04 -9.20 -8.24
CA ILE A 4 1.30 -9.35 -8.97
C ILE A 4 2.40 -8.71 -8.12
N ILE A 5 3.42 -9.48 -7.77
CA ILE A 5 4.54 -9.02 -6.93
C ILE A 5 5.82 -9.01 -7.77
N ILE A 6 6.45 -7.84 -7.85
CA ILE A 6 7.70 -7.64 -8.61
C ILE A 6 8.83 -7.20 -7.70
N HIS A 7 9.97 -7.89 -7.78
CA HIS A 7 11.17 -7.59 -7.00
C HIS A 7 12.27 -6.89 -7.83
N HIS A 8 12.49 -5.57 -7.62
CA HIS A 8 13.57 -4.82 -8.28
C HIS A 8 14.80 -4.59 -7.38
N PRO A 9 16.05 -4.64 -7.92
CA PRO A 9 17.20 -4.03 -7.29
C PRO A 9 17.18 -2.50 -7.44
N ALA A 10 18.07 -1.81 -6.72
CA ALA A 10 18.09 -0.34 -6.60
C ALA A 10 18.32 0.45 -7.91
N ARG A 11 18.69 -0.20 -9.04
CA ARG A 11 18.55 0.27 -10.43
C ARG A 11 18.52 -0.93 -11.40
N THR A 12 17.41 -1.18 -12.08
CA THR A 12 17.36 -1.95 -13.34
C THR A 12 17.02 -1.05 -14.50
N MET A 13 17.37 -1.47 -15.71
CA MET A 13 17.01 -0.80 -16.96
C MET A 13 15.87 -1.53 -17.67
N ASP A 14 14.85 -1.95 -16.92
CA ASP A 14 13.62 -2.44 -17.53
C ASP A 14 12.57 -1.34 -17.51
N GLU A 15 11.57 -1.49 -18.38
CA GLU A 15 10.55 -0.46 -18.61
C GLU A 15 9.80 -0.08 -17.32
N LEU A 16 9.59 -1.04 -16.41
CA LEU A 16 8.93 -0.80 -15.12
C LEU A 16 9.82 0.01 -14.16
N ALA A 17 11.11 -0.26 -14.14
CA ALA A 17 12.05 0.52 -13.36
C ALA A 17 12.12 1.98 -13.83
N ASP A 18 12.31 2.21 -15.13
CA ASP A 18 12.40 3.57 -15.69
C ASP A 18 11.11 4.35 -15.47
N ALA A 19 9.99 3.65 -15.59
CA ALA A 19 8.67 4.13 -15.24
C ALA A 19 8.53 4.58 -13.78
N LEU A 20 8.92 3.74 -12.82
CA LEU A 20 8.82 4.06 -11.39
C LEU A 20 9.74 5.24 -11.02
N VAL A 21 10.90 5.34 -11.67
CA VAL A 21 11.78 6.51 -11.55
C VAL A 21 11.09 7.76 -12.07
N THR A 22 10.45 7.69 -13.25
CA THR A 22 9.69 8.80 -13.85
C THR A 22 8.54 9.23 -12.93
N LEU A 23 7.77 8.28 -12.39
CA LEU A 23 6.71 8.58 -11.43
C LEU A 23 7.26 9.23 -10.15
N THR A 24 8.38 8.74 -9.63
CA THR A 24 9.07 9.33 -8.48
C THR A 24 9.49 10.77 -8.78
N GLU A 25 9.97 11.04 -9.99
CA GLU A 25 10.28 12.40 -10.44
C GLU A 25 9.06 13.32 -10.42
N HIS A 26 7.93 12.89 -10.96
CA HIS A 26 6.70 13.67 -10.92
C HIS A 26 6.24 13.97 -9.48
N VAL A 27 6.27 12.98 -8.60
CA VAL A 27 5.91 13.14 -7.18
C VAL A 27 6.82 14.16 -6.50
N VAL A 28 8.14 14.01 -6.62
CA VAL A 28 9.10 14.90 -5.95
C VAL A 28 9.03 16.33 -6.50
N ASN A 29 8.87 16.50 -7.82
CA ASN A 29 8.72 17.82 -8.42
C ASN A 29 7.42 18.52 -7.96
N LYS A 30 6.34 17.75 -7.74
CA LYS A 30 5.06 18.25 -7.23
C LYS A 30 5.11 18.56 -5.74
N SER A 31 5.79 17.74 -4.95
CA SER A 31 5.86 17.86 -3.49
C SER A 31 7.27 17.48 -3.00
N PRO A 32 8.22 18.44 -3.03
CA PRO A 32 9.62 18.17 -2.68
C PRO A 32 9.82 17.66 -1.24
N ASP A 33 8.89 17.96 -0.33
CA ASP A 33 8.85 17.45 1.05
C ASP A 33 8.62 15.92 1.12
N ARG A 34 8.17 15.31 0.02
CA ARG A 34 7.93 13.87 -0.09
C ARG A 34 9.16 13.09 -0.55
N GLU A 35 10.20 13.80 -0.96
CA GLU A 35 11.48 13.21 -1.30
C GLU A 35 12.12 12.56 -0.07
N VAL A 36 12.73 11.39 -0.29
CA VAL A 36 13.41 10.66 0.75
C VAL A 36 14.90 10.92 0.62
N ASN A 37 15.47 11.63 1.59
CA ASN A 37 16.89 11.95 1.57
C ASN A 37 17.76 10.70 1.76
N GLY A 38 18.66 10.41 0.81
CA GLY A 38 19.64 9.32 0.94
C GLY A 38 20.16 8.78 -0.40
N PHE A 39 21.33 8.12 -0.35
CA PHE A 39 22.10 7.64 -1.52
C PHE A 39 21.35 6.65 -2.44
N LEU A 40 20.22 6.08 -1.99
CA LEU A 40 19.50 5.01 -2.70
C LEU A 40 17.97 5.23 -2.79
N GLY A 41 17.51 6.48 -2.68
CA GLY A 41 16.07 6.80 -2.77
C GLY A 41 15.75 8.29 -2.86
N GLY A 42 16.75 9.12 -3.17
CA GLY A 42 16.60 10.57 -3.26
C GLY A 42 17.19 11.10 -4.56
N ARG A 43 16.41 11.99 -5.17
CA ARG A 43 16.46 12.53 -6.52
C ARG A 43 16.58 11.44 -7.56
N PHE A 44 15.45 10.75 -7.66
CA PHE A 44 15.07 9.85 -8.75
C PHE A 44 15.77 8.48 -8.72
N GLY A 45 16.06 7.99 -7.51
CA GLY A 45 15.99 6.54 -7.25
C GLY A 45 14.52 6.08 -7.12
N TYR A 46 14.30 4.90 -6.55
CA TYR A 46 12.94 4.36 -6.36
C TYR A 46 12.25 4.85 -5.10
N GLY A 47 11.11 5.50 -5.28
CA GLY A 47 10.15 5.78 -4.22
C GLY A 47 10.24 7.19 -3.66
N ALA A 48 9.08 7.69 -3.27
CA ALA A 48 8.84 8.89 -2.50
C ALA A 48 7.63 8.59 -1.61
N ASN A 49 7.40 9.38 -0.56
CA ASN A 49 6.23 9.19 0.28
C ASN A 49 4.98 9.80 -0.40
N TRP A 50 4.16 8.97 -1.03
CA TRP A 50 2.94 9.40 -1.71
C TRP A 50 1.77 8.48 -1.38
N SER A 51 0.59 9.06 -1.26
CA SER A 51 -0.66 8.32 -1.12
C SER A 51 -1.77 9.16 -1.71
N SER A 52 -2.56 8.55 -2.60
CA SER A 52 -3.65 9.20 -3.31
C SER A 52 -4.78 8.23 -3.61
N ALA A 53 -5.76 8.65 -4.42
CA ALA A 53 -6.85 7.78 -4.85
C ALA A 53 -6.35 6.66 -5.77
N ALA A 54 -5.38 6.94 -6.64
CA ALA A 54 -4.87 5.98 -7.60
C ALA A 54 -3.83 5.00 -7.03
N PHE A 55 -2.92 5.47 -6.17
CA PHE A 55 -1.81 4.62 -5.70
C PHE A 55 -1.19 5.06 -4.37
N ASP A 56 -0.53 4.10 -3.74
CA ASP A 56 0.40 4.33 -2.64
C ASP A 56 1.84 4.12 -3.13
N MET A 57 2.75 5.02 -2.75
CA MET A 57 4.18 4.86 -2.97
C MET A 57 4.95 5.22 -1.70
N ARG A 58 6.00 4.46 -1.42
CA ARG A 58 6.88 4.70 -0.28
C ARG A 58 8.29 4.20 -0.55
N PRO A 59 9.30 4.84 0.05
CA PRO A 59 10.67 4.34 -0.03
C PRO A 59 10.79 2.94 0.56
N TYR A 60 11.89 2.28 0.25
CA TYR A 60 12.29 1.12 1.01
C TYR A 60 12.61 1.53 2.46
N ASN A 61 11.92 0.90 3.42
CA ASN A 61 12.14 1.18 4.84
C ASN A 61 13.38 0.43 5.36
N TRP A 62 14.36 1.21 5.82
CA TRP A 62 15.64 0.78 6.40
C TRP A 62 15.58 0.38 7.86
N ASP A 63 14.53 0.80 8.54
CA ASP A 63 14.46 0.78 9.98
C ASP A 63 14.12 -0.60 10.52
N GLU A 64 14.36 -0.75 11.81
CA GLU A 64 13.95 -1.94 12.54
C GLU A 64 12.43 -2.11 12.42
N CYS A 65 11.99 -3.36 12.28
CA CYS A 65 10.56 -3.64 12.30
C CYS A 65 9.97 -3.18 13.63
N ASP A 66 8.93 -2.35 13.59
CA ASP A 66 8.10 -2.04 14.75
C ASP A 66 7.23 -3.23 15.21
N CYS A 67 7.11 -4.25 14.37
CA CYS A 67 6.38 -5.48 14.65
C CYS A 67 7.03 -6.42 15.68
N GLY A 68 8.20 -6.09 16.23
CA GLY A 68 8.92 -6.93 17.22
C GLY A 68 9.72 -8.08 16.63
N GLN A 69 9.58 -8.38 15.33
CA GLN A 69 10.22 -9.55 14.72
C GLN A 69 11.72 -9.37 14.47
N ALA A 70 12.19 -8.12 14.33
CA ALA A 70 13.63 -7.85 14.27
C ALA A 70 14.30 -8.27 15.59
N GLN A 71 13.72 -7.83 16.71
CA GLN A 71 14.18 -8.15 18.05
C GLN A 71 14.06 -9.65 18.35
N ALA A 72 12.97 -10.30 17.93
CA ALA A 72 12.80 -11.75 18.07
C ALA A 72 13.85 -12.55 17.27
N ARG A 73 14.17 -12.09 16.04
CA ARG A 73 15.25 -12.68 15.25
C ARG A 73 16.60 -12.46 15.92
N ASP A 74 16.91 -11.25 16.38
CA ASP A 74 18.20 -10.96 17.03
C ASP A 74 18.38 -11.76 18.33
N ALA A 75 17.30 -11.95 19.10
CA ALA A 75 17.32 -12.78 20.30
C ALA A 75 17.56 -14.27 20.00
N ARG A 76 17.09 -14.76 18.85
CA ARG A 76 17.26 -16.15 18.39
C ARG A 76 18.44 -16.33 17.44
N ALA A 77 19.05 -15.24 17.00
CA ALA A 77 20.10 -15.27 16.00
C ALA A 77 21.26 -16.09 16.54
N PRO A 78 21.80 -17.02 15.75
CA PRO A 78 22.94 -17.81 16.19
C PRO A 78 24.09 -16.89 16.60
N HIS A 79 24.64 -17.07 17.81
CA HIS A 79 25.73 -16.25 18.36
C HIS A 79 27.05 -16.25 17.54
N TYR A 80 27.08 -16.87 16.36
CA TYR A 80 28.26 -16.99 15.50
C TYR A 80 28.79 -15.65 14.97
N VAL A 81 27.97 -14.59 14.93
CA VAL A 81 28.44 -13.25 14.55
C VAL A 81 29.55 -12.76 15.49
N LYS A 82 29.49 -13.10 16.79
CA LYS A 82 30.53 -12.74 17.77
C LYS A 82 31.79 -13.62 17.71
N LYS A 83 31.72 -14.84 17.16
CA LYS A 83 32.86 -15.80 17.10
C LYS A 83 33.55 -15.92 15.73
N GLY A 84 33.18 -15.08 14.77
CA GLY A 84 33.86 -14.94 13.49
C GLY A 84 33.50 -16.02 12.46
N LEU A 85 32.98 -15.57 11.31
CA LEU A 85 32.64 -16.37 10.14
C LEU A 85 33.87 -16.57 9.23
N ARG A 86 34.92 -17.24 9.73
CA ARG A 86 36.23 -17.33 9.05
C ARG A 86 36.32 -18.36 7.92
N THR A 87 35.34 -19.26 7.79
CA THR A 87 35.37 -20.33 6.77
C THR A 87 34.09 -20.34 5.93
N ARG A 88 34.21 -20.72 4.66
CA ARG A 88 33.06 -20.89 3.76
C ARG A 88 32.01 -21.87 4.30
N ALA A 89 32.41 -22.90 5.04
CA ALA A 89 31.50 -23.84 5.68
C ALA A 89 30.67 -23.17 6.79
N ARG A 90 31.30 -22.35 7.63
CA ARG A 90 30.60 -21.58 8.68
C ARG A 90 29.68 -20.53 8.08
N ILE A 91 30.11 -19.81 7.04
CA ILE A 91 29.28 -18.86 6.31
C ILE A 91 28.04 -19.56 5.75
N ARG A 92 28.21 -20.67 5.02
CA ARG A 92 27.06 -21.43 4.45
C ARG A 92 26.09 -21.94 5.51
N ARG A 93 26.61 -22.40 6.65
CA ARG A 93 25.76 -22.83 7.77
C ARG A 93 24.98 -21.66 8.36
N TYR A 94 25.66 -20.53 8.61
CA TYR A 94 25.03 -19.31 9.09
C TYR A 94 23.90 -18.85 8.17
N MET A 95 24.13 -18.81 6.85
CA MET A 95 23.10 -18.41 5.88
C MET A 95 21.87 -19.32 5.95
N ARG A 96 22.05 -20.65 6.02
CA ARG A 96 20.91 -21.58 6.15
C ARG A 96 20.12 -21.42 7.46
N GLU A 97 20.83 -21.25 8.57
CA GLU A 97 20.19 -21.04 9.88
C GLU A 97 19.44 -19.70 9.91
N TRP A 98 20.00 -18.66 9.27
CA TRP A 98 19.36 -17.36 9.11
C TRP A 98 18.11 -17.44 8.22
N GLU A 99 18.19 -18.10 7.06
CA GLU A 99 17.06 -18.34 6.17
C GLU A 99 15.94 -19.14 6.85
N ALA A 100 16.28 -20.11 7.70
CA ALA A 100 15.30 -20.83 8.52
C ALA A 100 14.63 -19.89 9.54
N LEU A 101 15.42 -19.06 10.22
CA LEU A 101 14.90 -18.09 11.18
C LEU A 101 13.97 -17.06 10.54
N GLU A 102 14.30 -16.56 9.34
CA GLU A 102 13.43 -15.64 8.58
C GLU A 102 12.11 -16.29 8.18
N ARG A 103 12.13 -17.57 7.84
CA ARG A 103 10.94 -18.36 7.51
C ARG A 103 10.04 -18.58 8.74
N ASP A 104 10.64 -18.86 9.89
CA ASP A 104 9.92 -19.18 11.13
C ASP A 104 9.42 -17.93 11.87
N LEU A 105 10.01 -16.77 11.58
CA LEU A 105 9.65 -15.47 12.16
C LEU A 105 9.39 -14.43 11.07
N PRO A 106 8.34 -14.63 10.25
CA PRO A 106 7.98 -13.65 9.24
C PRO A 106 7.47 -12.37 9.92
N CYS A 107 7.73 -11.24 9.29
CA CYS A 107 7.10 -9.98 9.71
C CYS A 107 5.58 -10.05 9.52
N LYS A 108 4.83 -9.31 10.35
CA LYS A 108 3.38 -9.15 10.18
C LYS A 108 3.09 -8.52 8.80
N PRO A 109 1.99 -8.85 8.10
CA PRO A 109 1.69 -8.25 6.79
C PRO A 109 1.62 -6.71 6.78
N THR A 110 1.30 -6.10 7.92
CA THR A 110 1.24 -4.64 8.11
C THR A 110 2.60 -4.00 8.42
N CYS A 111 3.67 -4.79 8.54
CA CYS A 111 4.99 -4.28 8.86
C CYS A 111 5.53 -3.42 7.71
N CYS A 112 6.13 -2.29 8.08
CA CYS A 112 6.76 -1.36 7.15
C CYS A 112 7.83 -1.98 6.25
N ARG A 113 8.46 -3.10 6.63
CA ARG A 113 9.44 -3.86 5.84
C ARG A 113 8.83 -4.83 4.82
N VAL A 114 7.56 -5.22 4.95
CA VAL A 114 6.92 -6.19 4.05
C VAL A 114 5.78 -5.61 3.21
N LEU A 115 5.27 -4.44 3.59
CA LEU A 115 4.33 -3.69 2.79
C LEU A 115 4.93 -3.40 1.38
N PRO A 116 4.10 -3.32 0.32
CA PRO A 116 4.56 -2.96 -1.01
C PRO A 116 5.18 -1.56 -1.02
N ASN A 117 6.17 -1.34 -1.88
CA ASN A 117 6.76 -0.02 -2.06
C ASN A 117 5.95 0.84 -3.02
N PHE A 118 5.29 0.19 -3.98
CA PHE A 118 4.29 0.80 -4.85
C PHE A 118 3.09 -0.13 -4.90
N ARG A 119 1.89 0.45 -4.80
CA ARG A 119 0.64 -0.27 -4.97
C ARG A 119 -0.31 0.56 -5.81
N HIS A 120 -0.70 0.06 -6.97
CA HIS A 120 -1.77 0.64 -7.75
C HIS A 120 -3.11 0.07 -7.29
N HIS A 121 -4.09 0.93 -6.97
CA HIS A 121 -5.33 0.50 -6.34
C HIS A 121 -6.26 -0.22 -7.32
N ALA A 122 -6.41 0.31 -8.54
CA ALA A 122 -7.37 -0.23 -9.51
C ALA A 122 -6.94 -1.60 -10.07
N SER A 123 -5.64 -1.79 -10.35
CA SER A 123 -5.12 -3.06 -10.88
C SER A 123 -4.69 -4.05 -9.80
N GLY A 124 -4.46 -3.59 -8.57
CA GLY A 124 -3.87 -4.42 -7.50
C GLY A 124 -2.39 -4.76 -7.71
N LEU A 125 -1.71 -4.12 -8.67
CA LEU A 125 -0.28 -4.31 -8.90
C LEU A 125 0.53 -3.84 -7.67
N GLU A 126 1.36 -4.73 -7.14
CA GLU A 126 2.30 -4.44 -6.05
C GLU A 126 3.75 -4.57 -6.52
N VAL A 127 4.55 -3.53 -6.33
CA VAL A 127 6.00 -3.59 -6.58
C VAL A 127 6.75 -3.47 -5.26
N ARG A 128 7.72 -4.37 -5.05
CA ARG A 128 8.55 -4.49 -3.85
C ARG A 128 10.03 -4.44 -4.23
N TRP A 129 10.67 -3.30 -4.15
CA TRP A 129 12.10 -3.18 -4.47
C TRP A 129 12.99 -3.30 -3.24
N TYR A 130 14.20 -3.83 -3.42
CA TYR A 130 15.21 -4.02 -2.37
C TYR A 130 16.52 -3.29 -2.69
N LYS A 131 17.25 -2.90 -1.63
CA LYS A 131 18.52 -2.14 -1.72
C LYS A 131 19.64 -2.84 -2.48
N TYR A 132 19.73 -4.16 -2.37
CA TYR A 132 21.00 -4.83 -2.64
C TYR A 132 21.25 -4.88 -4.15
N ILE A 133 22.16 -4.01 -4.60
CA ILE A 133 22.75 -4.01 -5.94
C ILE A 133 23.36 -5.39 -6.19
N GLY A 134 22.94 -6.08 -7.26
CA GLY A 134 23.57 -7.31 -7.74
C GLY A 134 22.90 -8.63 -7.37
N ARG A 135 21.66 -8.64 -6.85
CA ARG A 135 20.82 -9.86 -6.83
C ARG A 135 19.76 -9.78 -7.93
N GLY A 136 19.65 -10.87 -8.70
CA GLY A 136 18.71 -11.01 -9.80
C GLY A 136 17.25 -11.05 -9.34
N MET A 137 16.38 -10.75 -10.29
CA MET A 137 14.95 -10.54 -10.11
C MET A 137 14.15 -11.85 -10.08
N GLU A 138 12.98 -11.80 -9.46
CA GLU A 138 11.91 -12.78 -9.66
C GLU A 138 10.61 -12.00 -9.83
N THR A 139 9.98 -12.16 -10.99
CA THR A 139 8.60 -11.72 -11.22
C THR A 139 7.71 -12.88 -10.86
N THR A 140 6.82 -12.70 -9.88
CA THR A 140 5.88 -13.75 -9.47
C THR A 140 4.48 -13.36 -9.96
N GLY A 141 3.99 -14.04 -10.98
CA GLY A 141 2.70 -13.80 -11.64
C GLY A 141 2.75 -14.15 -13.13
N CYS A 142 1.63 -14.56 -13.73
CA CYS A 142 1.60 -15.08 -15.10
C CYS A 142 1.32 -14.04 -16.19
N ASP A 143 0.86 -12.83 -15.85
CA ASP A 143 0.58 -11.76 -16.80
C ASP A 143 1.24 -10.46 -16.32
N THR A 144 2.11 -9.86 -17.14
CA THR A 144 2.56 -8.49 -16.92
C THR A 144 1.39 -7.57 -17.23
N PRO A 145 0.87 -6.79 -16.27
CA PRO A 145 -0.21 -5.85 -16.53
C PRO A 145 0.30 -4.76 -17.49
N ASP A 146 -0.62 -3.99 -18.09
CA ASP A 146 -0.25 -2.83 -18.89
C ASP A 146 0.35 -1.75 -17.97
N VAL A 147 1.65 -1.90 -17.71
CA VAL A 147 2.43 -1.03 -16.83
C VAL A 147 2.37 0.40 -17.34
N ALA A 148 2.41 0.61 -18.66
CA ALA A 148 2.34 1.95 -19.25
C ALA A 148 1.02 2.64 -18.93
N ALA A 149 -0.12 1.94 -19.06
CA ALA A 149 -1.42 2.48 -18.70
C ALA A 149 -1.52 2.81 -17.20
N ILE A 150 -1.06 1.90 -16.33
CA ILE A 150 -1.06 2.11 -14.87
C ILE A 150 -0.27 3.37 -14.49
N LEU A 151 0.91 3.56 -15.08
CA LEU A 151 1.74 4.72 -14.79
C LEU A 151 1.16 6.02 -15.32
N ALA A 152 0.56 5.99 -16.50
CA ALA A 152 -0.11 7.15 -17.06
C ALA A 152 -1.23 7.64 -16.12
N GLU A 153 -2.01 6.72 -15.55
CA GLU A 153 -3.01 7.01 -14.53
C GLU A 153 -2.37 7.62 -13.26
N CYS A 154 -1.30 7.00 -12.74
CA CYS A 154 -0.59 7.51 -11.56
C CYS A 154 0.00 8.92 -11.79
N ILE A 155 0.59 9.19 -12.95
CA ILE A 155 1.14 10.50 -13.29
C ILE A 155 0.01 11.54 -13.42
N ALA A 156 -1.11 11.17 -14.03
CA ALA A 156 -2.27 12.04 -14.12
C ALA A 156 -2.84 12.41 -12.73
N ASP A 157 -2.89 11.44 -11.81
CA ASP A 157 -3.29 11.64 -10.42
C ASP A 157 -2.33 12.58 -9.66
N VAL A 158 -1.02 12.42 -9.83
CA VAL A 158 -0.02 13.36 -9.25
C VAL A 158 -0.17 14.78 -9.80
N ALA A 159 -0.48 14.90 -11.09
CA ALA A 159 -0.68 16.18 -11.75
C ALA A 159 -1.98 16.88 -11.32
N ALA A 160 -2.96 16.13 -10.81
CA ALA A 160 -4.25 16.67 -10.38
C ALA A 160 -4.06 17.80 -9.35
N PRO A 161 -4.97 18.80 -9.34
CA PRO A 161 -5.00 19.76 -8.26
C PRO A 161 -5.23 19.03 -6.93
N PRO A 162 -4.64 19.50 -5.81
CA PRO A 162 -4.90 18.90 -4.52
C PRO A 162 -6.40 18.85 -4.31
N PHE A 163 -6.91 17.72 -3.80
CA PHE A 163 -8.31 17.60 -3.43
C PHE A 163 -8.67 18.81 -2.58
N LYS A 164 -9.52 19.69 -3.11
CA LYS A 164 -10.07 20.78 -2.33
C LYS A 164 -11.10 20.11 -1.43
N PRO A 165 -10.90 20.08 -0.10
CA PRO A 165 -11.92 19.57 0.80
C PRO A 165 -13.22 20.26 0.43
N TRP A 166 -14.29 19.49 0.26
CA TRP A 166 -15.59 20.11 0.07
C TRP A 166 -15.84 20.99 1.29
N THR A 167 -15.76 22.29 1.08
CA THR A 167 -16.28 23.26 2.01
C THR A 167 -17.75 23.39 1.66
N PRO A 168 -18.67 22.99 2.57
CA PRO A 168 -20.06 23.36 2.38
C PRO A 168 -20.13 24.87 2.10
N PRO A 169 -20.99 25.32 1.18
CA PRO A 169 -21.36 26.72 1.18
C PRO A 169 -21.85 27.08 2.59
N PRO A 170 -21.60 28.31 3.07
CA PRO A 170 -22.16 28.75 4.34
C PRO A 170 -23.66 28.50 4.32
N ILE A 171 -24.15 27.68 5.25
CA ILE A 171 -25.57 27.38 5.35
C ILE A 171 -26.25 28.67 5.80
N THR A 172 -27.06 29.26 4.93
CA THR A 172 -27.91 30.38 5.31
C THR A 172 -29.07 29.88 6.16
N GLU A 173 -29.67 30.76 6.95
CA GLU A 173 -30.88 30.44 7.72
C GLU A 173 -31.98 29.88 6.81
N GLU A 174 -32.20 30.47 5.62
CA GLU A 174 -33.12 29.96 4.60
C GLU A 174 -32.77 28.55 4.09
N MET A 175 -31.48 28.22 3.93
CA MET A 175 -31.07 26.89 3.52
C MET A 175 -31.31 25.85 4.63
N MET A 176 -31.08 26.24 5.88
CA MET A 176 -31.36 25.38 7.04
C MET A 176 -32.85 25.12 7.19
N ASP A 177 -33.68 26.15 7.08
CA ASP A 177 -35.14 26.04 7.16
C ASP A 177 -35.71 25.18 6.05
N ARG A 178 -35.21 25.34 4.81
CA ARG A 178 -35.61 24.48 3.69
C ARG A 178 -35.22 23.02 3.95
N TRP A 179 -34.02 22.78 4.47
CA TRP A 179 -33.54 21.44 4.74
C TRP A 179 -34.31 20.76 5.87
N LEU A 180 -34.61 21.49 6.96
CA LEU A 180 -35.46 21.02 8.05
C LEU A 180 -36.86 20.68 7.55
N LYS A 181 -37.44 21.52 6.70
CA LYS A 181 -38.75 21.27 6.08
C LYS A 181 -38.74 20.01 5.22
N GLU A 182 -37.71 19.80 4.39
CA GLU A 182 -37.56 18.58 3.59
C GLU A 182 -37.40 17.34 4.48
N CYS A 183 -36.65 17.44 5.59
CA CYS A 183 -36.53 16.35 6.55
C CYS A 183 -37.86 16.02 7.23
N ASP A 184 -38.63 17.04 7.64
CA ASP A 184 -39.96 16.85 8.24
C ASP A 184 -40.95 16.22 7.26
N GLU A 185 -40.95 16.65 6.00
CA GLU A 185 -41.78 16.06 4.94
C GLU A 185 -41.40 14.59 4.67
N LEU A 186 -40.11 14.25 4.67
CA LEU A 186 -39.64 12.87 4.51
C LEU A 186 -39.98 11.99 5.72
N LEU A 187 -39.88 12.53 6.94
CA LEU A 187 -40.26 11.82 8.16
C LEU A 187 -41.76 11.54 8.17
N ALA A 188 -42.61 12.53 7.88
CA ALA A 188 -44.04 12.35 7.77
C ALA A 188 -44.42 11.30 6.71
N ALA A 189 -43.78 11.35 5.52
CA ALA A 189 -44.01 10.35 4.48
C ALA A 189 -43.55 8.93 4.89
N SER A 190 -42.55 8.83 5.77
CA SER A 190 -42.08 7.53 6.29
C SER A 190 -43.02 6.94 7.35
N GLU A 191 -43.67 7.79 8.15
CA GLU A 191 -44.69 7.36 9.13
C GLU A 191 -45.94 6.84 8.42
N ASP A 192 -46.38 7.50 7.34
CA ASP A 192 -47.49 7.03 6.50
C ASP A 192 -47.21 5.65 5.86
N LEU A 193 -45.94 5.36 5.51
CA LEU A 193 -45.54 4.07 4.98
C LEU A 193 -45.46 2.98 6.06
N ALA A 194 -45.17 3.36 7.32
CA ALA A 194 -45.13 2.42 8.44
C ALA A 194 -46.54 2.01 8.91
N GLU A 195 -47.55 2.87 8.75
CA GLU A 195 -48.95 2.52 9.05
C GLU A 195 -49.63 1.70 7.94
N ALA A 196 -49.05 1.64 6.74
CA ALA A 196 -49.56 0.85 5.62
C ALA A 196 -49.01 -0.60 5.55
N ASP A 197 -48.18 -1.02 6.51
CA ASP A 197 -47.65 -2.39 6.63
C ASP A 197 -48.31 -3.14 7.81
N ASP A 198 -49.63 -3.28 7.74
CA ASP A 198 -50.47 -4.02 8.69
C ASP A 198 -50.74 -5.48 8.26
N GLY A 199 -49.87 -6.08 7.42
CA GLY A 199 -50.05 -7.50 7.06
C GLY A 199 -49.19 -8.06 5.93
N GLY A 200 -47.88 -7.76 5.88
CA GLY A 200 -46.96 -8.43 4.97
C GLY A 200 -46.98 -9.98 5.13
N PRO A 201 -47.10 -10.76 4.03
CA PRO A 201 -47.32 -12.22 4.05
C PRO A 201 -46.09 -13.06 4.43
N TRP A 202 -45.14 -12.51 5.18
CA TRP A 202 -43.90 -13.17 5.57
C TRP A 202 -43.88 -13.60 7.05
N ALA A 203 -45.02 -13.51 7.74
CA ALA A 203 -45.21 -14.21 9.01
C ALA A 203 -45.55 -15.67 8.70
N ASP A 204 -44.70 -16.57 9.18
CA ASP A 204 -44.87 -18.03 9.20
C ASP A 204 -44.68 -18.75 7.86
N ASP A 205 -43.42 -18.88 7.43
CA ASP A 205 -43.01 -20.10 6.73
C ASP A 205 -41.91 -20.82 7.52
N ASP A 206 -42.28 -22.00 7.98
CA ASP A 206 -41.52 -22.98 8.73
C ASP A 206 -40.10 -23.17 8.17
N ILE A 207 -39.09 -22.90 9.01
CA ILE A 207 -37.72 -23.39 8.79
C ILE A 207 -37.62 -24.73 9.55
N PRO A 208 -37.60 -25.89 8.87
CA PRO A 208 -37.38 -27.15 9.54
C PRO A 208 -35.90 -27.28 9.94
N PHE A 209 -35.69 -27.64 11.21
CA PHE A 209 -34.40 -27.96 11.82
C PHE A 209 -33.79 -29.26 11.28
#